data_AF-A0A2P2LBS6-F1
#
_entry.id   AF-A0A2P2LBS6-F1
#
_cell.length_a   1.000
_cell.length_b   1.000
_cell.length_c   1.000
_cell.angle_alpha   90.00
_cell.angle_beta   90.00
_cell.angle_gamma   90.00
#
_symmetry.space_group_name_H-M   'P 1'
#
loop_
_entity.id
_entity.type
_entity.pdbx_description
1 polymer ?
#
loop_
_entity_poly.entity_id
_entity_poly.type
_entity_poly.pdbx_seq_one_letter_code
_entity_poly.pdbx_strand_id
1 'polypeptide(L)'
;MTGKSLSGLPLDNFDYDSILGQCCEMPVGYVQIPVGIAGPLLLDGLEYSVPMATTEGCLVASTNRGCKAIHLCGGATSVLLRDGMTRAPVVRFPNAKKAAQLKLYLEDPDNFETVSMAFSKTSRFARLQSIKCAIAGKNLYLRFSCSTGDAMGMNMVSKGVQNVLDFLLNDFPDMDVIGISGNFCSDKKPAAVNWIEGRGKSVVCEAIITGDVVRKVLKTNVEALVELNMLKNLTGSAMAGALGGFNAHASNIVTAIYLATGQDPAQNVESSHCITMMEAVNDGQDLHVSVSMPSIEVGTVGGGTQLASQSACLNLLGVRGASKEMAGANSRLLASIVAGSVLAGELSLMSAIAAGQLVKSHMKYNRSSRDVSKASCASSSSS
;
A
#
# COMPACT_ATOMS: atom_id res chain seq x y z
N MET A 1 -5.06 44.62 0.63
CA MET A 1 -5.65 43.30 0.96
C MET A 1 -5.33 42.36 -0.20
N THR A 2 -4.83 41.15 0.06
CA THR A 2 -4.28 40.25 -0.98
C THR A 2 -5.35 39.51 -1.79
N GLY A 3 -6.65 39.70 -1.49
CA GLY A 3 -7.75 38.99 -2.16
C GLY A 3 -7.82 37.48 -1.86
N LYS A 4 -6.98 36.98 -0.93
CA LYS A 4 -6.90 35.57 -0.56
C LYS A 4 -7.93 35.24 0.53
N SER A 5 -8.68 34.14 0.35
CA SER A 5 -9.74 33.69 1.26
C SER A 5 -9.74 32.16 1.38
N LEU A 6 -10.20 31.65 2.53
CA LEU A 6 -10.44 30.22 2.78
C LEU A 6 -11.90 29.80 2.53
N SER A 7 -12.71 30.68 1.91
CA SER A 7 -14.09 30.37 1.55
C SER A 7 -14.17 29.08 0.72
N GLY A 8 -14.95 28.11 1.20
CA GLY A 8 -15.10 26.78 0.58
C GLY A 8 -14.29 25.67 1.25
N LEU A 9 -13.38 25.99 2.17
CA LEU A 9 -12.77 25.02 3.07
C LEU A 9 -13.65 24.90 4.34
N PRO A 10 -14.35 23.78 4.55
CA PRO A 10 -15.21 23.62 5.72
C PRO A 10 -14.43 23.69 7.03
N LEU A 11 -15.06 24.30 8.04
CA LEU A 11 -14.54 24.44 9.40
C LEU A 11 -15.44 23.75 10.42
N ASP A 12 -16.76 23.83 10.24
CA ASP A 12 -17.73 23.29 11.19
C ASP A 12 -17.90 21.76 11.07
N ASN A 13 -18.45 21.13 12.11
CA ASN A 13 -18.80 19.71 12.15
C ASN A 13 -17.61 18.74 11.99
N PHE A 14 -16.40 19.19 12.34
CA PHE A 14 -15.22 18.34 12.46
C PHE A 14 -14.77 18.29 13.92
N ASP A 15 -14.48 17.09 14.41
CA ASP A 15 -13.95 16.88 15.76
C ASP A 15 -12.44 17.18 15.78
N TYR A 16 -12.09 18.44 16.05
CA TYR A 16 -10.68 18.88 16.09
C TYR A 16 -9.89 18.26 17.26
N ASP A 17 -10.55 17.93 18.36
CA ASP A 17 -9.87 17.29 19.50
C ASP A 17 -9.31 15.92 19.10
N SER A 18 -9.95 15.23 18.14
CA SER A 18 -9.47 13.95 17.61
C SER A 18 -8.18 14.03 16.77
N ILE A 19 -7.77 15.22 16.31
CA ILE A 19 -6.57 15.39 15.47
C ILE A 19 -5.40 16.07 16.20
N LEU A 20 -5.67 16.86 17.24
CA LEU A 20 -4.65 17.67 17.91
C LEU A 20 -3.61 16.78 18.62
N GLY A 21 -2.34 16.98 18.29
CA GLY A 21 -1.22 16.21 18.84
C GLY A 21 -1.11 14.77 18.31
N GLN A 22 -1.90 14.40 17.31
CA GLN A 22 -1.96 13.02 16.78
C GLN A 22 -1.95 12.94 15.25
N CYS A 23 -2.67 13.82 14.55
CA CYS A 23 -2.86 13.73 13.10
C CYS A 23 -2.47 14.99 12.32
N CYS A 24 -2.66 16.19 12.88
CA CYS A 24 -2.33 17.44 12.19
C CYS A 24 -2.12 18.60 13.16
N GLU A 25 -1.13 19.45 12.89
CA GLU A 25 -0.84 20.68 13.61
C GLU A 25 -1.44 21.91 12.90
N MET A 26 -1.84 22.92 13.69
CA MET A 26 -2.37 24.20 13.17
C MET A 26 -3.52 24.04 12.15
N PRO A 27 -4.62 23.33 12.49
CA PRO A 27 -5.70 23.08 11.56
C PRO A 27 -6.43 24.39 11.20
N VAL A 28 -6.75 24.54 9.91
CA VAL A 28 -7.52 25.68 9.36
C VAL A 28 -8.79 25.21 8.63
N GLY A 29 -9.20 23.96 8.85
CA GLY A 29 -10.32 23.29 8.18
C GLY A 29 -9.93 21.89 7.71
N TYR A 30 -10.76 21.30 6.85
CA TYR A 30 -10.52 19.96 6.29
C TYR A 30 -10.92 19.88 4.82
N VAL A 31 -10.27 18.98 4.07
CA VAL A 31 -10.59 18.74 2.66
C VAL A 31 -11.56 17.57 2.53
N GLN A 32 -12.62 17.76 1.75
CA GLN A 32 -13.57 16.69 1.43
C GLN A 32 -13.13 15.94 0.17
N ILE A 33 -12.96 14.62 0.29
CA ILE A 33 -12.67 13.73 -0.83
C ILE A 33 -13.86 12.79 -1.01
N PRO A 34 -14.46 12.68 -2.21
CA PRO A 34 -15.58 11.77 -2.45
C PRO A 34 -15.20 10.31 -2.16
N VAL A 35 -16.06 9.57 -1.47
CA VAL A 35 -15.89 8.14 -1.19
C VAL A 35 -16.93 7.36 -1.99
N GLY A 36 -16.47 6.48 -2.89
CA GLY A 36 -17.29 5.49 -3.58
C GLY A 36 -17.10 4.09 -3.03
N ILE A 37 -17.93 3.14 -3.46
CA ILE A 37 -17.82 1.73 -3.10
C ILE A 37 -17.64 0.90 -4.38
N ALA A 38 -16.65 0.01 -4.37
CA ALA A 38 -16.49 -1.06 -5.37
C ALA A 38 -16.78 -2.41 -4.73
N GLY A 39 -17.61 -3.26 -5.34
CA GLY A 39 -17.88 -4.60 -4.84
C GLY A 39 -19.20 -5.23 -5.28
N PRO A 40 -19.53 -6.42 -4.75
CA PRO A 40 -18.74 -7.15 -3.77
C PRO A 40 -17.44 -7.72 -4.39
N LEU A 41 -16.32 -7.53 -3.69
CA LEU A 41 -15.08 -8.28 -3.94
C LEU A 41 -15.19 -9.60 -3.18
N LEU A 42 -15.36 -10.71 -3.90
CA LEU A 42 -15.30 -12.05 -3.32
C LEU A 42 -13.85 -12.48 -3.20
N LEU A 43 -13.33 -12.52 -1.97
CA LEU A 43 -11.94 -12.81 -1.64
C LEU A 43 -11.89 -13.80 -0.48
N ASP A 44 -11.18 -14.91 -0.66
CA ASP A 44 -11.01 -15.96 0.35
C ASP A 44 -12.36 -16.47 0.92
N GLY A 45 -13.36 -16.55 0.05
CA GLY A 45 -14.72 -17.01 0.39
C GLY A 45 -15.61 -15.96 1.09
N LEU A 46 -15.14 -14.73 1.26
CA LEU A 46 -15.89 -13.64 1.90
C LEU A 46 -16.08 -12.45 0.94
N GLU A 47 -17.18 -11.72 1.12
CA GLU A 47 -17.51 -10.56 0.30
C GLU A 47 -17.19 -9.23 1.00
N TYR A 48 -16.51 -8.34 0.28
CA TYR A 48 -16.14 -7.02 0.77
C TYR A 48 -16.70 -5.91 -0.11
N SER A 49 -17.30 -4.91 0.52
CA SER A 49 -17.64 -3.63 -0.11
C SER A 49 -16.49 -2.66 0.13
N VAL A 50 -15.67 -2.44 -0.90
CA VAL A 50 -14.39 -1.72 -0.76
C VAL A 50 -14.61 -0.21 -0.86
N PRO A 51 -14.37 0.57 0.21
CA PRO A 51 -14.47 2.02 0.16
C PRO A 51 -13.23 2.62 -0.54
N MET A 52 -13.47 3.56 -1.45
CA MET A 52 -12.44 4.20 -2.27
C MET A 52 -12.64 5.72 -2.29
N ALA A 53 -11.73 6.46 -1.66
CA ALA A 53 -11.73 7.91 -1.63
C ALA A 53 -10.92 8.46 -2.82
N THR A 54 -11.57 9.11 -3.78
CA THR A 54 -10.90 9.58 -4.99
C THR A 54 -11.64 10.73 -5.66
N THR A 55 -10.89 11.55 -6.39
CA THR A 55 -11.42 12.55 -7.33
C THR A 55 -11.22 12.14 -8.79
N GLU A 56 -10.62 10.98 -9.05
CA GLU A 56 -10.42 10.45 -10.40
C GLU A 56 -11.72 9.79 -10.92
N GLY A 57 -12.32 10.38 -11.95
CA GLY A 57 -13.46 9.77 -12.64
C GLY A 57 -13.08 8.42 -13.26
N CYS A 58 -14.07 7.51 -13.34
CA CYS A 58 -13.92 6.09 -13.73
C CYS A 58 -13.27 5.18 -12.71
N LEU A 59 -12.46 5.65 -11.75
CA LEU A 59 -11.64 4.74 -10.91
C LEU A 59 -12.51 3.70 -10.18
N VAL A 60 -13.45 4.15 -9.36
CA VAL A 60 -14.36 3.27 -8.61
C VAL A 60 -15.17 2.36 -9.52
N ALA A 61 -15.69 2.89 -10.63
CA ALA A 61 -16.48 2.13 -11.59
C ALA A 61 -15.66 1.03 -12.30
N SER A 62 -14.40 1.32 -12.62
CA SER A 62 -13.45 0.38 -13.21
C SER A 62 -13.11 -0.74 -12.22
N THR A 63 -12.75 -0.39 -10.98
CA THR A 63 -12.50 -1.39 -9.93
C THR A 63 -13.73 -2.27 -9.70
N ASN A 64 -14.93 -1.67 -9.65
CA ASN A 64 -16.19 -2.40 -9.49
C ASN A 64 -16.44 -3.40 -10.63
N ARG A 65 -16.10 -3.05 -11.87
CA ARG A 65 -16.17 -3.96 -13.02
C ARG A 65 -15.21 -5.15 -12.86
N GLY A 66 -14.01 -4.90 -12.33
CA GLY A 66 -13.05 -5.95 -11.97
C GLY A 66 -13.59 -6.88 -10.89
N CYS A 67 -14.14 -6.33 -9.80
CA CYS A 67 -14.78 -7.11 -8.72
C CYS A 67 -15.89 -8.00 -9.28
N LYS A 68 -16.73 -7.46 -10.18
CA LYS A 68 -17.78 -8.23 -10.86
C LYS A 68 -17.22 -9.41 -11.67
N ALA A 69 -16.12 -9.22 -12.39
CA ALA A 69 -15.50 -10.29 -13.17
C ALA A 69 -14.97 -11.40 -12.27
N ILE A 70 -14.25 -11.04 -11.19
CA ILE A 70 -13.74 -11.98 -10.19
C ILE A 70 -14.89 -12.75 -9.51
N HIS A 71 -15.92 -12.03 -9.06
CA HIS A 71 -17.06 -12.62 -8.36
C HIS A 71 -17.82 -13.64 -9.23
N LEU A 72 -18.04 -13.33 -10.52
CA LEU A 72 -18.70 -14.25 -11.46
C LEU A 72 -17.88 -15.53 -11.75
N CYS A 73 -16.61 -15.56 -11.37
CA CYS A 73 -15.71 -16.69 -11.58
C CYS A 73 -15.33 -17.41 -10.27
N GLY A 74 -16.10 -17.20 -9.20
CA GLY A 74 -15.91 -17.91 -7.92
C GLY A 74 -14.99 -17.20 -6.93
N GLY A 75 -14.52 -15.99 -7.25
CA GLY A 75 -13.73 -15.18 -6.33
C GLY A 75 -12.23 -15.23 -6.59
N ALA A 76 -11.50 -14.47 -5.78
CA ALA A 76 -10.05 -14.48 -5.72
C ALA A 76 -9.56 -15.17 -4.45
N THR A 77 -8.32 -15.65 -4.48
CA THR A 77 -7.61 -16.20 -3.32
C THR A 77 -6.43 -15.29 -3.00
N SER A 78 -6.15 -15.07 -1.72
CA SER A 78 -4.96 -14.36 -1.27
C SER A 78 -4.11 -15.18 -0.31
N VAL A 79 -2.80 -14.95 -0.36
CA VAL A 79 -1.83 -15.53 0.56
C VAL A 79 -0.91 -14.43 1.07
N LEU A 80 -0.88 -14.27 2.40
CA LEU A 80 0.09 -13.42 3.07
C LEU A 80 1.39 -14.20 3.28
N LEU A 81 2.48 -13.72 2.68
CA LEU A 81 3.81 -14.33 2.73
C LEU A 81 4.69 -13.75 3.84
N ARG A 82 4.48 -12.47 4.20
CA ARG A 82 5.30 -11.78 5.20
C ARG A 82 4.48 -10.73 5.96
N ASP A 83 4.82 -10.55 7.23
CA ASP A 83 4.28 -9.50 8.10
C ASP A 83 5.40 -8.95 8.97
N GLY A 84 6.01 -7.85 8.54
CA GLY A 84 7.10 -7.21 9.27
C GLY A 84 7.36 -5.78 8.80
N MET A 85 7.10 -4.80 9.66
CA MET A 85 7.49 -3.41 9.45
C MET A 85 8.99 -3.24 9.76
N THR A 86 9.64 -2.28 9.09
CA THR A 86 11.09 -2.11 9.20
C THR A 86 11.50 -0.72 9.65
N ARG A 87 12.61 -0.67 10.39
CA ARG A 87 13.38 0.55 10.68
C ARG A 87 14.84 0.22 10.49
N ALA A 88 15.59 1.14 9.88
CA ALA A 88 17.01 0.95 9.66
C ALA A 88 17.83 2.15 10.12
N PRO A 89 18.40 2.14 11.33
CA PRO A 89 19.37 3.15 11.74
C PRO A 89 20.66 3.01 10.94
N VAL A 90 21.40 4.11 10.90
CA VAL A 90 22.78 4.15 10.43
C VAL A 90 23.68 4.50 11.62
N VAL A 91 24.66 3.64 11.86
CA VAL A 91 25.68 3.81 12.89
C VAL A 91 27.06 3.88 12.26
N ARG A 92 28.01 4.47 12.95
CA ARG A 92 29.38 4.67 12.48
C ARG A 92 30.39 4.21 13.53
N PHE A 93 31.51 3.69 13.04
CA PHE A 93 32.63 3.27 13.86
C PHE A 93 33.92 4.00 13.46
N PRO A 94 35.01 3.89 14.26
CA PRO A 94 36.32 4.42 13.88
C PRO A 94 36.86 3.82 12.58
N ASN A 95 36.58 2.54 12.30
CA ASN A 95 37.03 1.83 11.11
C ASN A 95 36.06 0.70 10.69
N ALA A 96 36.29 0.16 9.49
CA ALA A 96 35.45 -0.89 8.92
C ALA A 96 35.48 -2.21 9.71
N LYS A 97 36.60 -2.55 10.37
CA LYS A 97 36.74 -3.76 11.18
C LYS A 97 35.76 -3.74 12.36
N LYS A 98 35.64 -2.60 13.04
CA LYS A 98 34.69 -2.39 14.14
C LYS A 98 33.23 -2.47 13.68
N ALA A 99 32.90 -1.84 12.55
CA ALA A 99 31.58 -2.00 11.94
C ALA A 99 31.27 -3.46 11.58
N ALA A 100 32.24 -4.20 11.05
CA ALA A 100 32.09 -5.61 10.75
C ALA A 100 31.88 -6.48 12.00
N GLN A 101 32.53 -6.14 13.13
CA GLN A 101 32.31 -6.84 14.39
C GLN A 101 30.86 -6.73 14.86
N LEU A 102 30.24 -5.54 14.80
CA LEU A 102 28.82 -5.40 15.16
C LEU A 102 27.90 -6.14 14.17
N LYS A 103 28.20 -6.10 12.85
CA LYS A 103 27.45 -6.89 11.86
C LYS A 103 27.46 -8.38 12.20
N LEU A 104 28.65 -8.95 12.44
CA LEU A 104 28.80 -10.37 12.78
C LEU A 104 28.09 -10.72 14.09
N TYR A 105 28.18 -9.85 15.09
CA TYR A 105 27.45 -10.02 16.35
C TYR A 105 25.93 -10.08 16.15
N LEU A 106 25.37 -9.16 15.35
CA LEU A 106 23.91 -9.08 15.11
C LEU A 106 23.36 -10.16 14.19
N GLU A 107 24.21 -10.74 13.32
CA GLU A 107 23.83 -11.82 12.41
C GLU A 107 24.16 -13.22 12.96
N ASP A 108 24.81 -13.30 14.11
CA ASP A 108 25.02 -14.54 14.84
C ASP A 108 23.71 -14.96 15.55
N PRO A 109 23.13 -16.13 15.21
CA PRO A 109 21.91 -16.63 15.83
C PRO A 109 21.97 -16.72 17.35
N ASP A 110 23.15 -16.98 17.93
CA ASP A 110 23.32 -17.14 19.38
C ASP A 110 23.08 -15.82 20.15
N ASN A 111 23.24 -14.67 19.48
CA ASN A 111 23.00 -13.35 20.06
C ASN A 111 21.57 -12.84 19.84
N PHE A 112 20.81 -13.44 18.93
CA PHE A 112 19.50 -12.92 18.51
C PHE A 112 18.52 -12.79 19.68
N GLU A 113 18.45 -13.79 20.56
CA GLU A 113 17.52 -13.78 21.69
C GLU A 113 17.80 -12.60 22.65
N THR A 114 19.07 -12.34 22.95
CA THR A 114 19.48 -11.21 23.79
C THR A 114 19.05 -9.86 23.18
N VAL A 115 19.29 -9.68 21.88
CA VAL A 115 18.90 -8.47 21.15
C VAL A 115 17.38 -8.34 21.05
N SER A 116 16.67 -9.45 20.82
CA SER A 116 15.21 -9.52 20.76
C SER A 116 14.57 -9.17 22.10
N MET A 117 15.13 -9.63 23.21
CA MET A 117 14.71 -9.25 24.56
C MET A 117 14.90 -7.75 24.80
N ALA A 118 16.03 -7.17 24.38
CA ALA A 118 16.25 -5.73 24.45
C ALA A 118 15.18 -4.97 23.64
N PHE A 119 14.91 -5.37 22.41
CA PHE A 119 13.87 -4.75 21.58
C PHE A 119 12.47 -4.82 22.23
N SER A 120 12.10 -6.00 22.72
CA SER A 120 10.75 -6.32 23.19
C SER A 120 10.35 -5.62 24.50
N LYS A 121 11.32 -5.08 25.28
CA LYS A 121 11.04 -4.29 26.50
C LYS A 121 10.17 -3.06 26.25
N THR A 122 10.09 -2.58 25.01
CA THR A 122 9.44 -1.31 24.67
C THR A 122 7.95 -1.45 24.31
N SER A 123 7.46 -2.65 24.01
CA SER A 123 6.10 -2.88 23.52
C SER A 123 5.62 -4.32 23.74
N ARG A 124 4.31 -4.46 24.04
CA ARG A 124 3.64 -5.76 24.13
C ARG A 124 3.37 -6.40 22.77
N PHE A 125 3.34 -5.62 21.70
CA PHE A 125 3.01 -6.09 20.34
C PHE A 125 4.22 -6.16 19.41
N ALA A 126 5.27 -5.38 19.67
CA ALA A 126 6.46 -5.39 18.83
C ALA A 126 7.28 -6.65 19.11
N ARG A 127 7.52 -7.47 18.09
CA ARG A 127 8.45 -8.60 18.20
C ARG A 127 9.47 -8.52 17.09
N LEU A 128 10.75 -8.49 17.46
CA LEU A 128 11.85 -8.53 16.52
C LEU A 128 11.83 -9.88 15.79
N GLN A 129 11.96 -9.85 14.48
CA GLN A 129 12.00 -11.04 13.62
C GLN A 129 13.38 -11.26 13.03
N SER A 130 14.05 -10.19 12.60
CA SER A 130 15.39 -10.25 12.01
C SER A 130 16.06 -8.88 11.99
N ILE A 131 17.39 -8.89 11.85
CA ILE A 131 18.20 -7.70 11.60
C ILE A 131 19.08 -8.00 10.39
N LYS A 132 18.90 -7.26 9.30
CA LYS A 132 19.75 -7.38 8.11
C LYS A 132 20.75 -6.23 8.07
N CYS A 133 22.03 -6.55 8.05
CA CYS A 133 23.08 -5.55 8.12
C CYS A 133 23.75 -5.28 6.76
N ALA A 134 23.92 -4.02 6.39
CA ALA A 134 24.71 -3.59 5.23
C ALA A 134 25.84 -2.64 5.65
N ILE A 135 27.06 -2.88 5.17
CA ILE A 135 28.25 -2.05 5.49
C ILE A 135 28.61 -1.17 4.30
N ALA A 136 28.92 0.10 4.57
CA ALA A 136 29.56 1.01 3.63
C ALA A 136 30.75 1.70 4.30
N GLY A 137 31.95 1.16 4.07
CA GLY A 137 33.16 1.60 4.75
C GLY A 137 33.07 1.38 6.27
N LYS A 138 33.12 2.46 7.04
CA LYS A 138 33.00 2.43 8.51
C LYS A 138 31.57 2.70 9.03
N ASN A 139 30.59 2.78 8.14
CA ASN A 139 29.18 2.94 8.48
C ASN A 139 28.46 1.59 8.33
N LEU A 140 27.48 1.35 9.20
CA LEU A 140 26.66 0.15 9.24
C LEU A 140 25.18 0.53 9.26
N TYR A 141 24.40 -0.06 8.36
CA TYR A 141 22.96 0.13 8.23
C TYR A 141 22.28 -1.15 8.74
N LEU A 142 21.44 -1.01 9.76
CA LEU A 142 20.87 -2.13 10.51
C LEU A 142 19.39 -2.24 10.23
N ARG A 143 18.94 -3.04 9.26
CA ARG A 143 17.51 -3.14 8.93
C ARG A 143 16.80 -4.12 9.87
N PHE A 144 16.17 -3.59 10.91
CA PHE A 144 15.31 -4.36 11.82
C PHE A 144 13.98 -4.66 11.14
N SER A 145 13.51 -5.91 11.20
CA SER A 145 12.16 -6.33 10.79
C SER A 145 11.41 -6.82 12.03
N CYS A 146 10.18 -6.32 12.23
CA CYS A 146 9.41 -6.60 13.44
C CYS A 146 7.92 -6.74 13.12
N SER A 147 7.23 -7.64 13.81
CA SER A 147 5.76 -7.62 13.83
C SER A 147 5.25 -6.48 14.72
N THR A 148 4.07 -5.95 14.42
CA THR A 148 3.54 -4.71 15.04
C THR A 148 2.08 -4.82 15.50
N GLY A 149 1.56 -6.05 15.57
CA GLY A 149 0.13 -6.28 15.76
C GLY A 149 -0.69 -5.65 14.62
N ASP A 150 -1.78 -4.97 14.97
CA ASP A 150 -2.69 -4.33 14.01
C ASP A 150 -2.31 -2.88 13.67
N ALA A 151 -1.26 -2.33 14.30
CA ALA A 151 -0.72 -1.05 13.91
C ALA A 151 0.22 -1.21 12.70
N MET A 152 0.26 -0.20 11.83
CA MET A 152 1.30 -0.10 10.79
C MET A 152 2.69 -0.07 11.46
N GLY A 153 2.80 0.59 12.62
CA GLY A 153 3.81 0.28 13.63
C GLY A 153 5.10 1.10 13.57
N MET A 154 5.20 2.12 12.73
CA MET A 154 6.44 2.90 12.57
C MET A 154 6.99 3.53 13.85
N ASN A 155 6.11 4.09 14.70
CA ASN A 155 6.54 4.63 16.00
C ASN A 155 6.99 3.53 16.97
N MET A 156 6.28 2.40 16.95
CA MET A 156 6.57 1.24 17.79
C MET A 156 7.93 0.62 17.46
N VAL A 157 8.21 0.43 16.16
CA VAL A 157 9.50 -0.11 15.70
C VAL A 157 10.64 0.86 16.00
N SER A 158 10.47 2.16 15.76
CA SER A 158 11.51 3.16 16.09
C SER A 158 11.90 3.15 17.56
N LYS A 159 10.93 3.02 18.48
CA LYS A 159 11.20 2.94 19.92
C LYS A 159 11.96 1.66 20.28
N GLY A 160 11.56 0.51 19.73
CA GLY A 160 12.25 -0.75 19.96
C GLY A 160 13.69 -0.73 19.45
N VAL A 161 13.92 -0.15 18.27
CA VAL A 161 15.26 0.02 17.71
C VAL A 161 16.11 0.92 18.59
N GLN A 162 15.59 2.06 19.06
CA GLN A 162 16.35 2.95 19.96
C GLN A 162 16.84 2.19 21.20
N ASN A 163 15.96 1.39 21.81
CA ASN A 163 16.33 0.62 22.99
C ASN A 163 17.39 -0.47 22.71
N VAL A 164 17.40 -1.04 21.49
CA VAL A 164 18.48 -1.94 21.06
C VAL A 164 19.78 -1.17 20.87
N LEU A 165 19.76 0.02 20.27
CA LEU A 165 20.97 0.83 20.10
C LEU A 165 21.56 1.22 21.46
N ASP A 166 20.73 1.62 22.42
CA ASP A 166 21.17 1.94 23.79
C ASP A 166 21.75 0.70 24.50
N PHE A 167 21.17 -0.48 24.28
CA PHE A 167 21.71 -1.74 24.77
C PHE A 167 23.09 -2.06 24.17
N LEU A 168 23.26 -1.92 22.85
CA LEU A 168 24.49 -2.21 22.14
C LEU A 168 25.65 -1.28 22.52
N LEU A 169 25.37 -0.05 22.95
CA LEU A 169 26.39 0.90 23.39
C LEU A 169 27.21 0.41 24.60
N ASN A 170 26.70 -0.55 25.38
CA ASN A 170 27.46 -1.13 26.49
C ASN A 170 28.67 -1.96 26.02
N ASP A 171 28.49 -2.75 24.96
CA ASP A 171 29.54 -3.62 24.41
C ASP A 171 30.29 -2.98 23.23
N PHE A 172 29.66 -1.99 22.57
CA PHE A 172 30.21 -1.23 21.45
C PHE A 172 30.24 0.29 21.77
N PRO A 173 31.01 0.74 22.78
CA PRO A 173 31.03 2.13 23.23
C PRO A 173 31.62 3.11 22.20
N ASP A 174 32.30 2.60 21.17
CA ASP A 174 32.81 3.38 20.03
C ASP A 174 31.82 3.47 18.85
N MET A 175 30.59 2.99 19.03
CA MET A 175 29.49 3.15 18.08
C MET A 175 28.90 4.57 18.17
N ASP A 176 28.92 5.29 17.06
CA ASP A 176 28.28 6.60 16.89
C ASP A 176 26.93 6.43 16.16
N VAL A 177 25.82 6.71 16.83
CA VAL A 177 24.48 6.62 16.26
C VAL A 177 24.19 7.88 15.44
N ILE A 178 24.41 7.79 14.14
CA ILE A 178 24.24 8.92 13.21
C ILE A 178 22.76 9.27 13.02
N GLY A 179 21.89 8.26 13.01
CA GLY A 179 20.45 8.50 12.95
C GLY A 179 19.62 7.24 12.99
N ILE A 180 18.43 7.35 13.57
CA ILE A 180 17.48 6.22 13.71
C ILE A 180 16.94 5.72 12.36
N SER A 181 17.02 6.56 11.32
CA SER A 181 16.57 6.26 9.96
C SER A 181 17.65 6.64 8.94
N GLY A 182 18.51 5.69 8.59
CA GLY A 182 19.54 5.78 7.56
C GLY A 182 19.05 5.48 6.15
N ASN A 183 17.75 5.66 5.88
CA ASN A 183 17.08 5.37 4.60
C ASN A 183 17.14 3.91 4.10
N PHE A 184 17.70 2.97 4.86
CA PHE A 184 17.72 1.54 4.51
C PHE A 184 16.48 0.76 5.00
N CYS A 185 15.45 1.46 5.52
CA CYS A 185 14.18 0.84 5.89
C CYS A 185 13.51 0.18 4.66
N SER A 186 13.32 0.84 3.51
CA SER A 186 13.22 2.30 3.28
C SER A 186 11.78 2.77 3.52
N ASP A 187 11.52 4.04 3.80
CA ASP A 187 10.17 4.53 4.13
C ASP A 187 9.77 5.73 3.29
N LYS A 188 8.70 5.61 2.50
CA LYS A 188 8.18 6.63 1.57
C LYS A 188 9.17 7.00 0.46
N LYS A 189 10.07 6.08 0.10
CA LYS A 189 11.03 6.26 -1.01
C LYS A 189 11.11 4.98 -1.85
N PRO A 190 11.14 5.08 -3.18
CA PRO A 190 11.29 3.89 -4.02
C PRO A 190 12.65 3.23 -3.73
N ALA A 191 12.63 1.97 -3.27
CA ALA A 191 13.82 1.26 -2.84
C ALA A 191 13.75 -0.24 -3.13
N ALA A 192 14.80 -0.77 -3.76
CA ALA A 192 14.87 -2.18 -4.15
C ALA A 192 14.83 -3.13 -2.95
N VAL A 193 15.34 -2.69 -1.79
CA VAL A 193 15.29 -3.50 -0.57
C VAL A 193 13.85 -3.82 -0.16
N ASN A 194 12.88 -2.93 -0.39
CA ASN A 194 11.47 -3.18 -0.08
C ASN A 194 10.81 -4.09 -1.12
N TRP A 195 11.24 -4.00 -2.38
CA TRP A 195 10.81 -4.92 -3.45
C TRP A 195 11.29 -6.36 -3.20
N ILE A 196 12.58 -6.52 -2.87
CA ILE A 196 13.24 -7.83 -2.76
C ILE A 196 12.95 -8.50 -1.43
N GLU A 197 13.05 -7.75 -0.33
CA GLU A 197 12.96 -8.33 1.02
C GLU A 197 11.58 -8.15 1.66
N GLY A 198 10.71 -7.36 1.04
CA GLY A 198 9.42 -6.94 1.59
C GLY A 198 9.53 -5.87 2.67
N ARG A 199 8.38 -5.23 2.99
CA ARG A 199 8.20 -4.27 4.09
C ARG A 199 6.72 -4.11 4.45
N GLY A 200 6.36 -4.19 5.72
CA GLY A 200 4.95 -4.32 6.08
C GLY A 200 4.45 -5.71 5.68
N LYS A 201 3.42 -5.76 4.84
CA LYS A 201 2.73 -7.00 4.44
C LYS A 201 3.09 -7.39 3.01
N SER A 202 3.53 -8.62 2.80
CA SER A 202 3.78 -9.17 1.47
C SER A 202 2.61 -10.09 1.11
N VAL A 203 1.85 -9.74 0.07
CA VAL A 203 0.62 -10.45 -0.31
C VAL A 203 0.70 -10.86 -1.78
N VAL A 204 0.27 -12.08 -2.08
CA VAL A 204 -0.06 -12.52 -3.44
C VAL A 204 -1.57 -12.72 -3.50
N CYS A 205 -2.20 -12.29 -4.58
CA CYS A 205 -3.62 -12.50 -4.82
C CYS A 205 -3.84 -12.94 -6.27
N GLU A 206 -4.69 -13.93 -6.49
CA GLU A 206 -4.93 -14.52 -7.80
C GLU A 206 -6.40 -14.87 -8.03
N ALA A 207 -6.79 -14.96 -9.31
CA ALA A 207 -8.09 -15.46 -9.74
C ALA A 207 -7.98 -16.11 -11.13
N ILE A 208 -8.92 -17.02 -11.42
CA ILE A 208 -9.15 -17.52 -12.79
C ILE A 208 -10.41 -16.85 -13.31
N ILE A 209 -10.32 -16.18 -14.45
CA ILE A 209 -11.43 -15.50 -15.11
C ILE A 209 -11.80 -16.28 -16.36
N THR A 210 -13.04 -16.76 -16.41
CA THR A 210 -13.49 -17.58 -17.54
C THR A 210 -13.54 -16.75 -18.83
N GLY A 211 -13.21 -17.37 -19.97
CA GLY A 211 -13.22 -16.68 -21.27
C GLY A 211 -14.55 -16.00 -21.61
N ASP A 212 -15.64 -16.58 -21.12
CA ASP A 212 -16.99 -16.01 -21.24
C ASP A 212 -17.15 -14.69 -20.49
N VAL A 213 -16.60 -14.58 -19.28
CA VAL A 213 -16.57 -13.35 -18.49
C VAL A 213 -15.59 -12.35 -19.09
N VAL A 214 -14.44 -12.78 -19.59
CA VAL A 214 -13.49 -11.91 -20.30
C VAL A 214 -14.18 -11.23 -21.50
N ARG A 215 -14.93 -11.99 -22.31
CA ARG A 215 -15.68 -11.43 -23.45
C ARG A 215 -16.86 -10.56 -23.01
N LYS A 216 -17.73 -11.07 -22.14
CA LYS A 216 -19.02 -10.44 -21.82
C LYS A 216 -18.88 -9.27 -20.84
N VAL A 217 -17.98 -9.35 -19.87
CA VAL A 217 -17.79 -8.31 -18.84
C VAL A 217 -16.61 -7.43 -19.17
N LEU A 218 -15.46 -8.02 -19.48
CA LEU A 218 -14.21 -7.29 -19.74
C LEU A 218 -14.06 -6.80 -21.18
N LYS A 219 -14.95 -7.24 -22.09
CA LYS A 219 -15.08 -6.75 -23.47
C LYS A 219 -13.77 -6.87 -24.25
N THR A 220 -13.01 -7.94 -24.00
CA THR A 220 -11.75 -8.28 -24.67
C THR A 220 -11.65 -9.80 -24.83
N ASN A 221 -10.46 -10.32 -25.15
CA ASN A 221 -10.14 -11.75 -25.17
C ASN A 221 -8.87 -12.04 -24.33
N VAL A 222 -8.62 -13.32 -24.03
CA VAL A 222 -7.52 -13.77 -23.16
C VAL A 222 -6.16 -13.49 -23.80
N GLU A 223 -5.99 -13.82 -25.07
CA GLU A 223 -4.73 -13.62 -25.83
C GLU A 223 -4.25 -12.17 -25.77
N ALA A 224 -5.15 -11.21 -26.05
CA ALA A 224 -4.85 -9.79 -26.01
C ALA A 224 -4.47 -9.30 -24.61
N LEU A 225 -5.03 -9.88 -23.54
CA LEU A 225 -4.68 -9.53 -22.17
C LEU A 225 -3.29 -10.03 -21.81
N VAL A 226 -2.98 -11.28 -22.15
CA VAL A 226 -1.65 -11.89 -21.92
C VAL A 226 -0.57 -11.11 -22.69
N GLU A 227 -0.80 -10.87 -23.99
CA GLU A 227 0.13 -10.11 -24.84
C GLU A 227 0.33 -8.70 -24.29
N LEU A 228 -0.75 -7.98 -23.97
CA LEU A 228 -0.64 -6.63 -23.41
C LEU A 228 0.08 -6.62 -22.07
N ASN A 229 -0.13 -7.60 -21.19
CA ASN A 229 0.58 -7.67 -19.91
C ASN A 229 2.09 -7.85 -20.12
N MET A 230 2.47 -8.77 -21.02
CA MET A 230 3.86 -9.00 -21.40
C MET A 230 4.53 -7.75 -21.98
N LEU A 231 3.86 -7.05 -22.91
CA LEU A 231 4.42 -5.88 -23.57
C LEU A 231 4.39 -4.62 -22.71
N LYS A 232 3.33 -4.41 -21.92
CA LYS A 232 3.15 -3.20 -21.10
C LYS A 232 3.78 -3.34 -19.72
N ASN A 233 3.25 -4.25 -18.91
CA ASN A 233 3.57 -4.33 -17.49
C ASN A 233 4.96 -4.92 -17.25
N LEU A 234 5.43 -5.81 -18.12
CA LEU A 234 6.78 -6.37 -18.03
C LEU A 234 7.77 -5.63 -18.92
N THR A 235 7.65 -5.76 -20.24
CA THR A 235 8.62 -5.21 -21.19
C THR A 235 8.68 -3.68 -21.12
N GLY A 236 7.53 -3.00 -21.16
CA GLY A 236 7.47 -1.53 -21.05
C GLY A 236 8.07 -1.00 -19.75
N SER A 237 7.76 -1.65 -18.62
CA SER A 237 8.33 -1.29 -17.31
C SER A 237 9.83 -1.56 -17.24
N ALA A 238 10.31 -2.65 -17.85
CA ALA A 238 11.75 -2.93 -17.96
C ALA A 238 12.47 -1.87 -18.81
N MET A 239 11.90 -1.48 -19.95
CA MET A 239 12.43 -0.40 -20.79
C MET A 239 12.46 0.94 -20.06
N ALA A 240 11.51 1.19 -19.16
CA ALA A 240 11.44 2.39 -18.33
C ALA A 240 12.40 2.36 -17.12
N GLY A 241 13.08 1.24 -16.84
CA GLY A 241 13.88 1.08 -15.62
C GLY A 241 13.03 1.14 -14.34
N ALA A 242 11.77 0.69 -14.40
CA ALA A 242 10.84 0.77 -13.29
C ALA A 242 11.29 -0.09 -12.10
N LEU A 243 11.22 0.45 -10.89
CA LEU A 243 11.50 -0.24 -9.65
C LEU A 243 10.19 -0.66 -8.97
N GLY A 244 9.88 -1.95 -8.97
CA GLY A 244 8.65 -2.50 -8.37
C GLY A 244 7.34 -2.12 -9.08
N GLY A 245 7.43 -1.42 -10.22
CA GLY A 245 6.29 -0.89 -10.98
C GLY A 245 5.89 -1.77 -12.17
N PHE A 246 5.76 -3.09 -11.99
CA PHE A 246 5.42 -4.03 -13.06
C PHE A 246 3.90 -4.27 -13.15
N ASN A 247 3.13 -3.18 -13.15
CA ASN A 247 1.67 -3.16 -13.07
C ASN A 247 1.07 -2.00 -13.88
N ALA A 248 -0.26 -1.94 -13.96
CA ALA A 248 -0.96 -0.89 -14.68
C ALA A 248 -1.25 0.35 -13.83
N HIS A 249 -1.90 0.18 -12.69
CA HIS A 249 -2.33 1.28 -11.82
C HIS A 249 -2.57 0.85 -10.36
N ALA A 250 -1.74 -0.05 -9.82
CA ALA A 250 -1.86 -0.47 -8.41
C ALA A 250 -1.90 0.72 -7.45
N SER A 251 -1.14 1.79 -7.74
CA SER A 251 -1.10 3.03 -6.96
C SER A 251 -2.44 3.76 -6.87
N ASN A 252 -3.27 3.73 -7.92
CA ASN A 252 -4.60 4.35 -7.88
C ASN A 252 -5.49 3.66 -6.85
N ILE A 253 -5.48 2.33 -6.85
CA ILE A 253 -6.30 1.53 -5.93
C ILE A 253 -5.81 1.66 -4.49
N VAL A 254 -4.50 1.51 -4.28
CA VAL A 254 -3.87 1.65 -2.96
C VAL A 254 -4.18 3.02 -2.38
N THR A 255 -3.95 4.10 -3.12
CA THR A 255 -4.20 5.47 -2.67
C THR A 255 -5.67 5.69 -2.29
N ALA A 256 -6.60 5.22 -3.13
CA ALA A 256 -8.02 5.42 -2.88
C ALA A 256 -8.50 4.69 -1.60
N ILE A 257 -8.03 3.47 -1.37
CA ILE A 257 -8.34 2.73 -0.14
C ILE A 257 -7.63 3.38 1.05
N TYR A 258 -6.39 3.83 0.90
CA TYR A 258 -5.59 4.43 1.99
C TYR A 258 -6.24 5.71 2.52
N LEU A 259 -6.67 6.59 1.61
CA LEU A 259 -7.39 7.81 1.96
C LEU A 259 -8.73 7.50 2.65
N ALA A 260 -9.47 6.51 2.15
CA ALA A 260 -10.75 6.10 2.74
C ALA A 260 -10.60 5.49 4.12
N THR A 261 -9.52 4.75 4.38
CA THR A 261 -9.34 3.93 5.59
C THR A 261 -8.32 4.51 6.58
N GLY A 262 -7.84 5.75 6.34
CA GLY A 262 -7.00 6.47 7.30
C GLY A 262 -5.57 5.97 7.40
N GLN A 263 -5.06 5.37 6.31
CA GLN A 263 -3.66 4.99 6.18
C GLN A 263 -2.80 6.23 5.85
N ASP A 264 -1.49 6.05 5.79
CA ASP A 264 -0.56 7.11 5.38
C ASP A 264 -0.44 7.15 3.84
N PRO A 265 -1.01 8.13 3.14
CA PRO A 265 -1.01 8.15 1.68
C PRO A 265 0.41 8.31 1.08
N ALA A 266 1.39 8.80 1.84
CA ALA A 266 2.76 8.89 1.35
C ALA A 266 3.45 7.50 1.26
N GLN A 267 2.93 6.50 1.97
CA GLN A 267 3.41 5.12 1.87
C GLN A 267 2.96 4.43 0.57
N ASN A 268 2.06 5.04 -0.21
CA ASN A 268 1.70 4.56 -1.55
C ASN A 268 2.94 4.32 -2.43
N VAL A 269 4.02 5.11 -2.25
CA VAL A 269 5.29 4.96 -2.99
C VAL A 269 5.81 3.53 -3.02
N GLU A 270 5.73 2.82 -1.90
CA GLU A 270 6.24 1.45 -1.75
C GLU A 270 5.10 0.45 -1.63
N SER A 271 3.97 0.84 -1.05
CA SER A 271 2.77 0.02 -0.93
C SER A 271 2.11 -0.28 -2.27
N SER A 272 2.40 0.50 -3.32
CA SER A 272 1.99 0.22 -4.69
C SER A 272 3.00 -0.60 -5.49
N HIS A 273 4.10 -1.06 -4.88
CA HIS A 273 4.96 -2.05 -5.53
C HIS A 273 4.13 -3.28 -5.85
N CYS A 274 4.06 -3.62 -7.13
CA CYS A 274 3.22 -4.69 -7.63
C CYS A 274 3.79 -5.24 -8.93
N ILE A 275 3.84 -6.55 -9.05
CA ILE A 275 3.95 -7.24 -10.34
C ILE A 275 2.64 -7.93 -10.64
N THR A 276 2.13 -7.69 -11.85
CA THR A 276 0.90 -8.29 -12.37
C THR A 276 1.27 -9.32 -13.42
N MET A 277 0.82 -10.56 -13.23
CA MET A 277 1.01 -11.67 -14.17
C MET A 277 -0.33 -12.09 -14.76
N MET A 278 -0.32 -12.44 -16.03
CA MET A 278 -1.50 -12.89 -16.79
C MET A 278 -1.08 -14.05 -17.66
N GLU A 279 -1.74 -15.19 -17.49
CA GLU A 279 -1.42 -16.43 -18.19
C GLU A 279 -2.70 -17.05 -18.76
N ALA A 280 -2.57 -17.61 -19.96
CA ALA A 280 -3.64 -18.37 -20.59
C ALA A 280 -3.67 -19.77 -19.97
N VAL A 281 -4.82 -20.20 -19.45
CA VAL A 281 -5.03 -21.51 -18.83
C VAL A 281 -6.21 -22.22 -19.47
N ASN A 282 -6.41 -23.51 -19.16
CA ASN A 282 -7.47 -24.35 -19.74
C ASN A 282 -7.46 -24.28 -21.28
N ASP A 283 -6.33 -24.66 -21.90
CA ASP A 283 -6.11 -24.61 -23.35
C ASP A 283 -6.33 -23.21 -23.96
N GLY A 284 -6.04 -22.18 -23.17
CA GLY A 284 -6.16 -20.77 -23.54
C GLY A 284 -7.58 -20.21 -23.55
N GLN A 285 -8.55 -20.96 -23.01
CA GLN A 285 -9.93 -20.48 -22.89
C GLN A 285 -10.09 -19.48 -21.75
N ASP A 286 -9.34 -19.64 -20.67
CA ASP A 286 -9.48 -18.85 -19.45
C ASP A 286 -8.20 -18.09 -19.14
N LEU A 287 -8.34 -17.06 -18.32
CA LEU A 287 -7.23 -16.21 -17.87
C LEU A 287 -6.94 -16.49 -16.40
N HIS A 288 -5.74 -16.97 -16.10
CA HIS A 288 -5.17 -16.80 -14.76
C HIS A 288 -4.58 -15.39 -14.67
N VAL A 289 -4.90 -14.68 -13.59
CA VAL A 289 -4.35 -13.37 -13.29
C VAL A 289 -3.93 -13.32 -11.84
N SER A 290 -2.76 -12.76 -11.58
CA SER A 290 -2.25 -12.56 -10.22
C SER A 290 -1.56 -11.22 -10.04
N VAL A 291 -1.56 -10.74 -8.80
CA VAL A 291 -0.78 -9.61 -8.34
C VAL A 291 0.07 -10.04 -7.16
N SER A 292 1.34 -9.63 -7.15
CA SER A 292 2.24 -9.82 -6.02
C SER A 292 2.72 -8.47 -5.51
N MET A 293 2.37 -8.16 -4.27
CA MET A 293 2.63 -6.87 -3.62
C MET A 293 3.50 -7.09 -2.38
N PRO A 294 4.83 -6.94 -2.48
CA PRO A 294 5.75 -7.35 -1.42
C PRO A 294 5.80 -6.36 -0.25
N SER A 295 5.28 -5.14 -0.39
CA SER A 295 5.53 -4.06 0.55
C SER A 295 4.30 -3.22 0.96
N ILE A 296 3.15 -3.84 1.22
CA ILE A 296 1.92 -3.14 1.64
C ILE A 296 2.05 -2.66 3.10
N GLU A 297 2.00 -1.36 3.34
CA GLU A 297 2.15 -0.76 4.66
C GLU A 297 0.80 -0.29 5.20
N VAL A 298 0.10 -1.16 5.91
CA VAL A 298 -1.23 -0.87 6.46
C VAL A 298 -1.32 -1.12 7.96
N GLY A 299 -2.28 -0.45 8.59
CA GLY A 299 -2.70 -0.67 9.96
C GLY A 299 -4.18 -0.37 10.14
N THR A 300 -4.78 -0.95 11.17
CA THR A 300 -6.17 -0.72 11.56
C THR A 300 -6.28 -0.05 12.94
N VAL A 301 -5.14 0.33 13.51
CA VAL A 301 -4.99 1.07 14.77
C VAL A 301 -3.94 2.17 14.61
N GLY A 302 -4.24 3.35 15.17
CA GLY A 302 -3.34 4.51 15.21
C GLY A 302 -3.35 5.35 13.92
N GLY A 303 -2.74 6.53 13.99
CA GLY A 303 -2.75 7.48 12.88
C GLY A 303 -4.18 7.89 12.48
N GLY A 304 -4.43 8.05 11.18
CA GLY A 304 -5.74 8.47 10.66
C GLY A 304 -6.86 7.45 10.84
N THR A 305 -6.57 6.21 11.21
CA THR A 305 -7.58 5.13 11.36
C THR A 305 -8.63 5.42 12.44
N GLN A 306 -8.29 6.28 13.41
CA GLN A 306 -9.17 6.67 14.51
C GLN A 306 -10.21 7.73 14.14
N LEU A 307 -9.99 8.46 13.06
CA LEU A 307 -10.90 9.51 12.60
C LEU A 307 -12.24 8.88 12.19
N ALA A 308 -13.35 9.55 12.53
CA ALA A 308 -14.69 8.96 12.45
C ALA A 308 -15.02 8.39 11.06
N SER A 309 -14.76 9.14 9.99
CA SER A 309 -15.03 8.72 8.61
C SER A 309 -14.17 7.52 8.18
N GLN A 310 -12.88 7.54 8.52
CA GLN A 310 -11.93 6.48 8.21
C GLN A 310 -12.23 5.20 9.01
N SER A 311 -12.58 5.37 10.28
CA SER A 311 -13.07 4.30 11.15
C SER A 311 -14.35 3.66 10.59
N ALA A 312 -15.28 4.44 10.04
CA ALA A 312 -16.49 3.90 9.41
C ALA A 312 -16.15 3.06 8.16
N CYS A 313 -15.19 3.48 7.35
CA CYS A 313 -14.70 2.71 6.21
C CYS A 313 -14.02 1.40 6.62
N LEU A 314 -13.22 1.42 7.70
CA LEU A 314 -12.64 0.19 8.27
C LEU A 314 -13.69 -0.74 8.87
N ASN A 315 -14.78 -0.20 9.44
CA ASN A 315 -15.91 -0.99 9.93
C ASN A 315 -16.66 -1.67 8.78
N LEU A 316 -16.85 -0.98 7.65
CA LEU A 316 -17.47 -1.56 6.44
C LEU A 316 -16.70 -2.79 5.95
N LEU A 317 -15.38 -2.78 6.08
CA LEU A 317 -14.50 -3.89 5.74
C LEU A 317 -14.39 -4.96 6.85
N GLY A 318 -14.97 -4.72 8.03
CA GLY A 318 -14.89 -5.63 9.17
C GLY A 318 -13.53 -5.68 9.89
N VAL A 319 -12.63 -4.71 9.63
CA VAL A 319 -11.23 -4.73 10.12
C VAL A 319 -10.88 -3.61 11.07
N ARG A 320 -11.84 -2.81 11.55
CA ARG A 320 -11.54 -1.67 12.44
C ARG A 320 -10.90 -2.13 13.76
N GLY A 321 -9.82 -1.45 14.15
CA GLY A 321 -9.21 -1.61 15.46
C GLY A 321 -8.31 -2.84 15.58
N ALA A 322 -7.86 -3.10 16.80
CA ALA A 322 -7.06 -4.28 17.11
C ALA A 322 -7.94 -5.53 17.11
N SER A 323 -7.44 -6.62 16.52
CA SER A 323 -8.12 -7.90 16.58
C SER A 323 -8.12 -8.44 18.01
N LYS A 324 -9.28 -8.91 18.47
CA LYS A 324 -9.43 -9.55 19.78
C LYS A 324 -8.96 -11.00 19.79
N GLU A 325 -8.97 -11.66 18.64
CA GLU A 325 -8.65 -13.08 18.50
C GLU A 325 -7.15 -13.28 18.31
N MET A 326 -6.55 -12.53 17.39
CA MET A 326 -5.14 -12.69 17.04
C MET A 326 -4.54 -11.36 16.61
N ALA A 327 -3.54 -10.88 17.36
CA ALA A 327 -2.86 -9.62 17.05
C ALA A 327 -2.36 -9.57 15.59
N GLY A 328 -2.73 -8.50 14.89
CA GLY A 328 -2.39 -8.29 13.49
C GLY A 328 -3.37 -8.89 12.48
N ALA A 329 -4.37 -9.67 12.91
CA ALA A 329 -5.30 -10.31 11.97
C ALA A 329 -6.09 -9.28 11.14
N ASN A 330 -6.51 -8.16 11.74
CA ASN A 330 -7.26 -7.13 11.03
C ASN A 330 -6.37 -6.42 10.01
N SER A 331 -5.13 -6.07 10.39
CA SER A 331 -4.18 -5.45 9.45
C SER A 331 -3.76 -6.37 8.30
N ARG A 332 -3.63 -7.68 8.57
CA ARG A 332 -3.36 -8.70 7.53
C ARG A 332 -4.54 -8.81 6.57
N LEU A 333 -5.76 -8.88 7.09
CA LEU A 333 -6.97 -8.92 6.25
C LEU A 333 -7.11 -7.64 5.41
N LEU A 334 -6.84 -6.45 5.98
CA LEU A 334 -6.83 -5.22 5.21
C LEU A 334 -5.81 -5.25 4.06
N ALA A 335 -4.62 -5.82 4.28
CA ALA A 335 -3.62 -5.99 3.21
C ALA A 335 -4.10 -6.93 2.10
N SER A 336 -4.76 -8.04 2.46
CA SER A 336 -5.41 -8.94 1.50
C SER A 336 -6.50 -8.24 0.69
N ILE A 337 -7.37 -7.44 1.34
CA ILE A 337 -8.41 -6.67 0.65
C ILE A 337 -7.80 -5.64 -0.30
N VAL A 338 -6.71 -4.97 0.09
CA VAL A 338 -5.97 -4.05 -0.79
C VAL A 338 -5.44 -4.80 -2.02
N ALA A 339 -4.78 -5.95 -1.83
CA ALA A 339 -4.26 -6.75 -2.94
C ALA A 339 -5.37 -7.27 -3.88
N GLY A 340 -6.47 -7.80 -3.34
CA GLY A 340 -7.61 -8.25 -4.14
C GLY A 340 -8.30 -7.10 -4.89
N SER A 341 -8.33 -5.90 -4.30
CA SER A 341 -8.83 -4.69 -4.98
C SER A 341 -7.89 -4.25 -6.10
N VAL A 342 -6.57 -4.35 -5.90
CA VAL A 342 -5.56 -4.09 -6.94
C VAL A 342 -5.73 -5.08 -8.08
N LEU A 343 -5.89 -6.38 -7.81
CA LEU A 343 -6.19 -7.41 -8.81
C LEU A 343 -7.42 -7.05 -9.66
N ALA A 344 -8.51 -6.63 -9.01
CA ALA A 344 -9.72 -6.18 -9.68
C ALA A 344 -9.47 -4.95 -10.57
N GLY A 345 -8.76 -3.96 -10.04
CA GLY A 345 -8.36 -2.76 -10.77
C GLY A 345 -7.52 -3.09 -12.00
N GLU A 346 -6.47 -3.89 -11.84
CA GLU A 346 -5.56 -4.32 -12.91
C GLU A 346 -6.33 -5.01 -14.03
N LEU A 347 -7.17 -6.00 -13.67
CA LEU A 347 -7.99 -6.75 -14.62
C LEU A 347 -8.88 -5.84 -15.47
N SER A 348 -9.57 -4.88 -14.84
CA SER A 348 -10.46 -3.96 -15.56
C SER A 348 -9.69 -2.97 -16.46
N LEU A 349 -8.62 -2.36 -15.95
CA LEU A 349 -7.84 -1.38 -16.72
C LEU A 349 -7.13 -2.02 -17.92
N MET A 350 -6.46 -3.16 -17.70
CA MET A 350 -5.80 -3.91 -18.77
C MET A 350 -6.79 -4.31 -19.86
N SER A 351 -8.00 -4.72 -19.47
CA SER A 351 -9.07 -5.03 -20.42
C SER A 351 -9.55 -3.81 -21.20
N ALA A 352 -9.67 -2.65 -20.56
CA ALA A 352 -10.05 -1.41 -21.23
C ALA A 352 -8.98 -0.93 -22.22
N ILE A 353 -7.69 -1.14 -21.92
CA ILE A 353 -6.58 -0.83 -22.82
C ILE A 353 -6.57 -1.80 -24.00
N ALA A 354 -6.64 -3.11 -23.75
CA ALA A 354 -6.67 -4.15 -24.79
C ALA A 354 -7.84 -3.95 -25.77
N ALA A 355 -9.00 -3.47 -25.29
CA ALA A 355 -10.16 -3.17 -26.11
C ALA A 355 -10.14 -1.77 -26.78
N GLY A 356 -9.12 -0.94 -26.54
CA GLY A 356 -9.04 0.43 -27.06
C GLY A 356 -10.10 1.39 -26.48
N GLN A 357 -10.62 1.12 -25.28
CA GLN A 357 -11.75 1.83 -24.67
C GLN A 357 -11.35 2.88 -23.62
N LEU A 358 -10.07 3.00 -23.29
CA LEU A 358 -9.60 3.87 -22.21
C LEU A 358 -10.03 5.34 -22.41
N VAL A 359 -9.71 5.92 -23.57
CA VAL A 359 -10.01 7.33 -23.87
C VAL A 359 -11.50 7.62 -23.84
N LYS A 360 -12.32 6.75 -24.45
CA LYS A 360 -13.79 6.91 -24.48
C LYS A 360 -14.39 6.90 -23.06
N SER A 361 -13.86 6.04 -22.19
CA SER A 361 -14.33 5.92 -20.81
C SER A 361 -13.98 7.15 -19.98
N HIS A 362 -12.72 7.61 -20.04
CA HIS A 362 -12.31 8.85 -19.36
C HIS A 362 -13.08 10.08 -19.86
N MET A 363 -13.35 10.19 -21.16
CA MET A 363 -14.13 11.31 -21.71
C MET A 363 -15.58 11.32 -21.21
N LYS A 364 -16.17 10.16 -20.92
CA LYS A 364 -17.56 10.04 -20.46
C LYS A 364 -17.73 10.38 -18.97
N TYR A 365 -16.79 9.96 -18.12
CA TYR A 365 -16.94 10.07 -16.66
C TYR A 365 -15.96 11.03 -15.99
N ASN A 366 -14.84 11.38 -16.63
CA ASN A 366 -13.82 12.28 -16.08
C ASN A 366 -13.88 13.70 -16.68
N ARG A 367 -14.79 13.95 -17.64
CA ARG A 367 -15.19 15.29 -18.08
C ARG A 367 -16.69 15.43 -17.87
N SER A 368 -17.11 16.44 -17.11
CA SER A 368 -18.52 16.68 -16.91
C SER A 368 -19.17 17.06 -18.26
N SER A 369 -20.26 16.41 -18.63
CA SER A 369 -21.12 16.86 -19.74
C SER A 369 -21.74 18.24 -19.47
N ARG A 370 -21.64 18.74 -18.22
CA ARG A 370 -22.05 20.08 -17.79
C ARG A 370 -21.07 21.19 -18.22
N ASP A 371 -19.78 20.89 -18.39
CA ASP A 371 -18.81 21.89 -18.85
C ASP A 371 -18.93 22.14 -20.36
N VAL A 372 -19.35 21.12 -21.13
CA VAL A 372 -19.59 21.23 -22.57
C VAL A 372 -20.82 22.09 -22.87
N SER A 373 -21.87 22.02 -22.04
CA SER A 373 -23.09 22.83 -22.22
C SER A 373 -22.94 24.29 -21.77
N LYS A 374 -22.05 24.59 -20.81
CA LYS A 374 -21.72 25.97 -20.45
C LYS A 374 -20.87 26.66 -21.52
N ALA A 375 -19.95 25.94 -22.16
CA ALA A 375 -19.16 26.48 -23.26
C ALA A 375 -20.02 26.80 -24.50
N SER A 376 -21.06 26.00 -24.79
CA SER A 376 -21.97 26.24 -25.92
C SER A 376 -23.03 27.33 -25.67
N CYS A 377 -23.38 27.62 -24.41
CA CYS A 377 -24.25 28.76 -24.06
C CYS A 377 -23.50 30.10 -24.02
N ALA A 378 -22.18 30.09 -23.77
CA ALA A 378 -21.37 31.31 -23.79
C ALA A 378 -21.09 31.80 -25.22
N SER A 379 -21.14 30.93 -26.23
CA SER A 379 -20.95 31.30 -27.64
C SER A 379 -22.23 31.74 -28.36
N SER A 380 -23.40 31.59 -27.74
CA SER A 380 -24.70 31.97 -28.33
C SER A 380 -25.26 33.29 -27.79
N SER A 381 -24.52 33.98 -26.93
CA SER A 381 -24.91 35.27 -26.31
C SER A 381 -24.08 36.46 -26.81
N SER A 382 -23.33 36.29 -27.89
CA SER A 382 -22.51 37.34 -28.53
C SER A 382 -22.77 37.44 -30.03
N SER A 383 -24.03 37.67 -30.41
CA SER A 383 -24.47 38.05 -31.76
C SER A 383 -25.36 39.27 -31.69
#